data_AF-A0A947AL43-F1
#
_entry.id   AF-A0A947AL43-F1
#
_cell.length_a   1.000
_cell.length_b   1.000
_cell.length_c   1.000
_cell.angle_alpha   90.00
_cell.angle_beta   90.00
_cell.angle_gamma   90.00
#
_symmetry.space_group_name_H-M   'P 1'
#
loop_
_entity.id
_entity.type
_entity.pdbx_description
1 polymer ?
#
loop_
_entity_poly.entity_id
_entity_poly.type
_entity_poly.pdbx_seq_one_letter_code
_entity_poly.pdbx_strand_id
1 'polypeptide(L)'
;MRIVTRPDFDGVVCAALLYEAENITEPVKWVEPSDIQKGKIVIKTGDIIANLPHNEKCSLWFDHHYTNTINKPFNGAFKIAPSAAGIVFEYYKDRFKQDYSLLIKETDKIDSANLSMDEVLYPEKYPYIFLSMTISGRDKGDEGYWNRVVDLIRKFKIEAIINDQAVQQRLKAVDSNNKKYKELLKKYTRTEKHVSITDFRSLNETPDGNRFLAYCLFPESVVNVKIRYDDKDRQVVALSIGHSIFNKNCNVNVGLLLSRFEGGGHQGAASCRFHVSKSDDYIQKIIEILLKNEPNED
;
A
#
# COMPACT_ATOMS: atom_id res chain seq x y z
N MET A 1 -26.42 6.15 2.75
CA MET A 1 -25.48 5.07 2.35
C MET A 1 -24.27 5.07 3.27
N ARG A 2 -23.48 4.00 3.27
CA ARG A 2 -22.24 3.86 4.06
C ARG A 2 -21.07 3.51 3.13
N ILE A 3 -19.93 4.16 3.28
CA ILE A 3 -18.71 3.82 2.53
C ILE A 3 -17.96 2.72 3.28
N VAL A 4 -17.50 1.69 2.57
CA VAL A 4 -16.61 0.64 3.07
C VAL A 4 -15.36 0.65 2.20
N THR A 5 -14.23 1.03 2.78
CA THR A 5 -12.96 1.17 2.04
C THR A 5 -11.77 0.91 2.95
N ARG A 6 -10.56 0.88 2.37
CA ARG A 6 -9.33 0.60 3.10
C ARG A 6 -8.61 1.87 3.53
N PRO A 7 -7.85 1.83 4.64
CA PRO A 7 -7.13 2.99 5.17
C PRO A 7 -5.77 3.22 4.48
N ASP A 8 -5.80 3.47 3.17
CA ASP A 8 -4.69 3.98 2.38
C ASP A 8 -5.12 5.26 1.63
N PHE A 9 -4.19 5.85 0.87
CA PHE A 9 -4.48 7.11 0.19
C PHE A 9 -5.59 6.95 -0.86
N ASP A 10 -5.59 5.87 -1.64
CA ASP A 10 -6.62 5.60 -2.63
C ASP A 10 -8.01 5.43 -1.97
N GLY A 11 -8.10 4.67 -0.88
CA GLY A 11 -9.35 4.52 -0.12
C GLY A 11 -9.83 5.83 0.51
N VAL A 12 -8.92 6.67 1.02
CA VAL A 12 -9.25 8.02 1.53
C VAL A 12 -9.79 8.91 0.41
N VAL A 13 -9.18 8.91 -0.78
CA VAL A 13 -9.69 9.68 -1.92
C VAL A 13 -11.01 9.12 -2.42
N CYS A 14 -11.17 7.80 -2.50
CA CYS A 14 -12.45 7.15 -2.79
C CYS A 14 -13.55 7.65 -1.85
N ALA A 15 -13.29 7.66 -0.54
CA ALA A 15 -14.27 8.13 0.43
C ALA A 15 -14.62 9.61 0.23
N ALA A 16 -13.64 10.47 -0.05
CA ALA A 16 -13.87 11.89 -0.32
C ALA A 16 -14.77 12.11 -1.54
N LEU A 17 -14.52 11.42 -2.65
CA LEU A 17 -15.33 11.51 -3.86
C LEU A 17 -16.76 10.96 -3.65
N LEU A 18 -16.89 9.82 -2.96
CA LEU A 18 -18.19 9.22 -2.69
C LEU A 18 -19.07 10.09 -1.78
N TYR A 19 -18.47 10.82 -0.83
CA TYR A 19 -19.19 11.82 -0.05
C TYR A 19 -19.75 12.97 -0.90
N GLU A 20 -19.09 13.32 -2.01
CA GLU A 20 -19.56 14.38 -2.92
C GLU A 20 -20.58 13.87 -3.94
N ALA A 21 -20.54 12.59 -4.29
CA ALA A 21 -21.36 12.01 -5.36
C ALA A 21 -22.62 11.28 -4.89
N GLU A 22 -22.66 10.83 -3.63
CA GLU A 22 -23.73 9.99 -3.07
C GLU A 22 -24.23 10.50 -1.71
N ASN A 23 -25.45 10.11 -1.34
CA ASN A 23 -26.04 10.48 -0.05
C ASN A 23 -25.47 9.59 1.08
N ILE A 24 -24.30 9.95 1.60
CA ILE A 24 -23.64 9.25 2.69
C ILE A 24 -24.16 9.75 4.05
N THR A 25 -24.72 8.84 4.84
CA THR A 25 -25.40 9.15 6.11
C THR A 25 -24.80 8.41 7.29
N GLU A 26 -23.93 7.44 7.03
CA GLU A 26 -23.22 6.66 8.06
C GLU A 26 -21.71 6.94 7.99
N PRO A 27 -20.99 6.79 9.11
CA PRO A 27 -19.53 6.91 9.11
C PRO A 27 -18.86 5.91 8.16
N VAL A 28 -17.72 6.31 7.58
CA VAL A 28 -16.88 5.41 6.78
C VAL A 28 -16.47 4.20 7.61
N LYS A 29 -16.57 3.02 7.02
CA LYS A 29 -16.10 1.77 7.60
C LYS A 29 -14.75 1.40 7.00
N TRP A 30 -13.69 1.65 7.76
CA TRP A 30 -12.31 1.32 7.38
C TRP A 30 -12.03 -0.17 7.63
N VAL A 31 -11.61 -0.89 6.59
CA VAL A 31 -11.39 -2.34 6.65
C VAL A 31 -10.20 -2.77 5.80
N GLU A 32 -9.55 -3.87 6.18
CA GLU A 32 -8.56 -4.51 5.33
C GLU A 32 -9.23 -5.52 4.37
N PRO A 33 -8.67 -5.78 3.17
CA PRO A 33 -9.22 -6.77 2.23
C PRO A 33 -9.50 -8.13 2.87
N SER A 34 -8.60 -8.58 3.76
CA SER A 34 -8.72 -9.87 4.45
C SER A 34 -9.91 -9.94 5.41
N ASP A 35 -10.41 -8.81 5.90
CA ASP A 35 -11.56 -8.78 6.79
C ASP A 35 -12.88 -9.05 6.03
N ILE A 36 -12.97 -8.60 4.77
CA ILE A 36 -14.09 -8.95 3.87
C ILE A 36 -13.99 -10.42 3.45
N GLN A 37 -12.81 -10.86 3.00
CA GLN A 37 -12.61 -12.24 2.53
C GLN A 37 -12.89 -13.29 3.61
N LYS A 38 -12.61 -12.96 4.88
CA LYS A 38 -12.86 -13.84 6.04
C LYS A 38 -14.24 -13.62 6.67
N GLY A 39 -15.10 -12.79 6.08
CA GLY A 39 -16.45 -12.52 6.60
C GLY A 39 -16.48 -11.86 7.99
N LYS A 40 -15.42 -11.14 8.37
CA LYS A 40 -15.31 -10.49 9.69
C LYS A 40 -16.13 -9.21 9.81
N ILE A 41 -16.57 -8.66 8.67
CA ILE A 41 -17.33 -7.41 8.59
C ILE A 41 -18.69 -7.71 7.98
N VAL A 42 -19.74 -7.16 8.61
CA VAL A 42 -21.09 -7.23 8.07
C VAL A 42 -21.26 -6.18 6.99
N ILE A 43 -21.34 -6.64 5.74
CA ILE A 43 -21.77 -5.85 4.58
C ILE A 43 -23.29 -5.93 4.47
N LYS A 44 -23.93 -4.79 4.18
CA LYS A 44 -25.39 -4.64 4.08
C LYS A 44 -25.79 -3.83 2.85
N THR A 45 -27.05 -3.95 2.45
CA THR A 45 -27.66 -3.08 1.45
C THR A 45 -27.50 -1.61 1.87
N GLY A 46 -27.10 -0.75 0.93
CA GLY A 46 -26.74 0.64 1.17
C GLY A 46 -25.24 0.88 1.39
N ASP A 47 -24.43 -0.18 1.47
CA ASP A 47 -22.97 -0.07 1.48
C ASP A 47 -22.42 0.16 0.07
N ILE A 48 -21.44 1.06 -0.03
CA ILE A 48 -20.61 1.28 -1.21
C ILE A 48 -19.22 0.73 -0.88
N ILE A 49 -18.78 -0.30 -1.59
CA ILE A 49 -17.44 -0.87 -1.42
C ILE A 49 -16.50 -0.22 -2.44
N ALA A 50 -15.41 0.38 -1.97
CA ALA A 50 -14.37 0.94 -2.83
C ALA A 50 -12.98 0.44 -2.44
N ASN A 51 -12.15 0.13 -3.43
CA ASN A 51 -10.77 -0.33 -3.25
C ASN A 51 -10.64 -1.63 -2.43
N LEU A 52 -11.61 -2.54 -2.59
CA LEU A 52 -11.78 -3.73 -1.75
C LEU A 52 -12.48 -4.86 -2.52
N PRO A 53 -12.32 -6.13 -2.09
CA PRO A 53 -13.01 -7.26 -2.71
C PRO A 53 -14.54 -7.11 -2.70
N HIS A 54 -15.18 -7.56 -3.79
CA HIS A 54 -16.64 -7.50 -3.94
C HIS A 54 -17.38 -8.32 -2.86
N ASN A 55 -18.55 -7.83 -2.45
CA ASN A 55 -19.51 -8.56 -1.63
C ASN A 55 -20.93 -8.40 -2.21
N GLU A 56 -21.65 -9.51 -2.37
CA GLU A 56 -22.98 -9.54 -3.01
C GLU A 56 -24.06 -8.69 -2.32
N LYS A 57 -23.86 -8.31 -1.05
CA LYS A 57 -24.81 -7.48 -0.29
C LYS A 57 -24.59 -5.98 -0.48
N CYS A 58 -23.48 -5.55 -1.10
CA CYS A 58 -23.23 -4.13 -1.33
C CYS A 58 -24.18 -3.58 -2.41
N SER A 59 -24.42 -2.27 -2.37
CA SER A 59 -25.25 -1.59 -3.37
C SER A 59 -24.45 -1.05 -4.55
N LEU A 60 -23.18 -0.69 -4.33
CA LEU A 60 -22.24 -0.24 -5.35
C LEU A 60 -20.84 -0.79 -5.04
N TRP A 61 -20.09 -1.11 -6.09
CA TRP A 61 -18.72 -1.61 -5.98
C TRP A 61 -17.79 -0.93 -6.98
N PHE A 62 -16.64 -0.47 -6.48
CA PHE A 62 -15.57 0.16 -7.25
C PHE A 62 -14.24 -0.48 -6.91
N ASP A 63 -13.58 -1.10 -7.88
CA ASP A 63 -12.28 -1.74 -7.64
C ASP A 63 -11.47 -1.89 -8.93
N HIS A 64 -10.18 -2.10 -8.75
CA HIS A 64 -9.20 -2.17 -9.84
C HIS A 64 -8.22 -3.36 -9.74
N HIS A 65 -8.29 -4.12 -8.65
CA HIS A 65 -7.41 -5.25 -8.42
C HIS A 65 -7.80 -6.46 -9.26
N TYR A 66 -6.87 -6.96 -10.08
CA TYR A 66 -7.09 -8.17 -10.88
C TYR A 66 -7.55 -9.37 -10.04
N THR A 67 -7.02 -9.54 -8.83
CA THR A 67 -7.39 -10.64 -7.91
C THR A 67 -8.83 -10.61 -7.43
N ASN A 68 -9.53 -9.49 -7.58
CA ASN A 68 -10.90 -9.31 -7.16
C ASN A 68 -11.90 -9.41 -8.33
N THR A 69 -11.44 -9.76 -9.53
CA THR A 69 -12.28 -9.90 -10.72
C THR A 69 -13.44 -10.88 -10.47
N ILE A 70 -14.65 -10.49 -10.86
CA ILE A 70 -15.85 -11.33 -10.78
C ILE A 70 -16.54 -11.45 -12.14
N ASN A 71 -17.16 -12.61 -12.39
CA ASN A 71 -17.92 -12.88 -13.61
C ASN A 71 -19.44 -12.84 -13.36
N LYS A 72 -19.88 -11.91 -12.50
CA LYS A 72 -21.29 -11.76 -12.12
C LYS A 72 -21.72 -10.29 -12.29
N PRO A 73 -22.99 -10.00 -12.58
CA PRO A 73 -23.49 -8.64 -12.59
C PRO A 73 -23.31 -7.94 -11.23
N PHE A 74 -22.97 -6.67 -11.26
CA PHE A 74 -22.88 -5.78 -10.09
C PHE A 74 -23.20 -4.35 -10.51
N ASN A 75 -23.49 -3.48 -9.54
CA ASN A 75 -23.61 -2.04 -9.77
C ASN A 75 -22.31 -1.33 -9.37
N GLY A 76 -21.92 -0.30 -10.12
CA GLY A 76 -20.66 0.41 -9.95
C GLY A 76 -19.74 0.18 -11.14
N ALA A 77 -18.43 0.14 -10.93
CA ALA A 77 -17.46 -0.04 -12.00
C ALA A 77 -16.20 -0.79 -11.53
N PHE A 78 -15.78 -1.76 -12.33
CA PHE A 78 -14.50 -2.44 -12.18
C PHE A 78 -13.67 -2.20 -13.44
N LYS A 79 -12.40 -1.84 -13.26
CA LYS A 79 -11.46 -1.66 -14.38
C LYS A 79 -10.04 -1.86 -13.88
N ILE A 80 -9.20 -2.55 -14.65
CA ILE A 80 -7.76 -2.52 -14.40
C ILE A 80 -7.27 -1.09 -14.68
N ALA A 81 -7.02 -0.35 -13.61
CA ALA A 81 -6.69 1.07 -13.62
C ALA A 81 -5.64 1.37 -12.52
N PRO A 82 -4.97 2.54 -12.56
CA PRO A 82 -3.96 2.88 -11.57
C PRO A 82 -4.48 3.04 -10.14
N SER A 83 -5.76 3.38 -9.95
CA SER A 83 -6.41 3.49 -8.64
C SER A 83 -7.92 3.25 -8.72
N ALA A 84 -8.56 2.89 -7.60
CA ALA A 84 -10.03 2.85 -7.50
C ALA A 84 -10.65 4.26 -7.48
N ALA A 85 -9.96 5.25 -6.91
CA ALA A 85 -10.41 6.64 -6.89
C ALA A 85 -10.58 7.20 -8.30
N GLY A 86 -9.67 6.87 -9.22
CA GLY A 86 -9.81 7.25 -10.63
C GLY A 86 -11.06 6.65 -11.28
N ILE A 87 -11.45 5.43 -10.90
CA ILE A 87 -12.68 4.79 -11.37
C ILE A 87 -13.91 5.52 -10.82
N VAL A 88 -13.92 5.81 -9.51
CA VAL A 88 -15.01 6.58 -8.87
C VAL A 88 -15.15 7.95 -9.52
N PHE A 89 -14.03 8.63 -9.78
CA PHE A 89 -14.02 9.94 -10.41
C PHE A 89 -14.62 9.90 -11.82
N GLU A 90 -14.22 8.96 -12.68
CA GLU A 90 -14.78 8.84 -14.03
C GLU A 90 -16.27 8.47 -13.99
N TYR A 91 -16.66 7.56 -13.09
CA TYR A 91 -18.06 7.11 -12.96
C TYR A 91 -19.01 8.25 -12.59
N TYR A 92 -18.55 9.20 -11.78
CA TYR A 92 -19.34 10.33 -11.27
C TYR A 92 -18.93 11.69 -11.85
N LYS A 93 -18.17 11.73 -12.94
CA LYS A 93 -17.57 12.96 -13.48
C LYS A 93 -18.55 14.14 -13.61
N ASP A 94 -19.80 13.87 -14.00
CA ASP A 94 -20.83 14.88 -14.22
C ASP A 94 -21.53 15.36 -12.93
N ARG A 95 -21.21 14.76 -11.77
CA ARG A 95 -21.78 15.11 -10.46
C ARG A 95 -20.89 16.04 -9.62
N PHE A 96 -19.59 16.11 -9.92
CA PHE A 96 -18.66 16.89 -9.11
C PHE A 96 -18.76 18.39 -9.42
N LYS A 97 -18.83 19.21 -8.37
CA LYS A 97 -18.77 20.67 -8.48
C LYS A 97 -17.33 21.21 -8.48
N GLN A 98 -16.40 20.42 -7.96
CA GLN A 98 -14.99 20.76 -7.83
C GLN A 98 -14.16 19.96 -8.82
N ASP A 99 -13.06 20.52 -9.29
CA ASP A 99 -12.10 19.81 -10.12
C ASP A 99 -11.15 18.98 -9.24
N TYR A 100 -11.29 17.65 -9.32
CA TYR A 100 -10.43 16.70 -8.64
C TYR A 100 -9.31 16.13 -9.53
N SER A 101 -9.17 16.59 -10.78
CA SER A 101 -8.27 15.99 -11.78
C SER A 101 -6.82 15.87 -11.30
N LEU A 102 -6.28 16.90 -10.64
CA LEU A 102 -4.93 16.85 -10.08
C LEU A 102 -4.81 15.84 -8.92
N LEU A 103 -5.81 15.79 -8.04
CA LEU A 103 -5.84 14.82 -6.93
C LEU A 103 -5.82 13.39 -7.50
N ILE A 104 -6.67 13.10 -8.49
CA ILE A 104 -6.72 11.78 -9.12
C ILE A 104 -5.40 11.43 -9.80
N LYS A 105 -4.81 12.36 -10.54
CA LYS A 105 -3.49 12.15 -11.17
C LYS A 105 -2.42 11.76 -10.13
N GLU A 106 -2.42 12.42 -8.98
CA GLU A 106 -1.47 12.12 -7.91
C GLU A 106 -1.80 10.81 -7.18
N THR A 107 -3.08 10.50 -6.95
CA THR A 107 -3.52 9.21 -6.40
C THR A 107 -3.12 8.05 -7.30
N ASP A 108 -3.39 8.15 -8.61
CA ASP A 108 -3.00 7.16 -9.62
C ASP A 108 -1.49 6.90 -9.59
N LYS A 109 -0.69 7.97 -9.49
CA LYS A 109 0.78 7.89 -9.42
C LYS A 109 1.25 7.17 -8.15
N ILE A 110 0.64 7.48 -7.01
CA ILE A 110 1.01 6.91 -5.70
C ILE A 110 0.63 5.43 -5.61
N ASP A 111 -0.59 5.08 -6.00
CA ASP A 111 -1.11 3.72 -5.84
C ASP A 111 -0.44 2.72 -6.80
N SER A 112 -0.21 3.14 -8.05
CA SER A 112 0.57 2.38 -9.04
C SER A 112 2.08 2.37 -8.78
N ALA A 113 2.55 3.04 -7.72
CA ALA A 113 3.96 3.21 -7.37
C ALA A 113 4.81 3.80 -8.52
N ASN A 114 4.22 4.64 -9.37
CA ASN A 114 4.89 5.32 -10.47
C ASN A 114 5.62 6.58 -9.98
N LEU A 115 6.56 6.40 -9.07
CA LEU A 115 7.29 7.48 -8.41
C LEU A 115 8.70 7.61 -9.00
N SER A 116 9.20 8.83 -9.01
CA SER A 116 10.61 9.13 -9.26
C SER A 116 11.46 8.95 -8.01
N MET A 117 12.77 8.85 -8.19
CA MET A 117 13.71 8.73 -7.07
C MET A 117 13.72 10.01 -6.20
N ASP A 118 13.56 11.19 -6.80
CA ASP A 118 13.48 12.46 -6.06
C ASP A 118 12.23 12.51 -5.18
N GLU A 119 11.09 12.08 -5.70
CA GLU A 119 9.82 11.98 -4.96
C GLU A 119 9.90 11.03 -3.76
N VAL A 120 10.65 9.94 -3.88
CA VAL A 120 10.84 8.98 -2.79
C VAL A 120 11.85 9.47 -1.75
N LEU A 121 12.91 10.16 -2.18
CA LEU A 121 13.97 10.67 -1.31
C LEU A 121 13.59 11.97 -0.59
N TYR A 122 12.78 12.82 -1.22
CA TYR A 122 12.39 14.14 -0.74
C TYR A 122 10.87 14.35 -0.80
N PRO A 123 10.07 13.47 -0.17
CA PRO A 123 8.61 13.53 -0.27
C PRO A 123 8.05 14.87 0.22
N GLU A 124 8.76 15.59 1.10
CA GLU A 124 8.35 16.90 1.61
C GLU A 124 8.20 17.99 0.53
N LYS A 125 8.83 17.80 -0.64
CA LYS A 125 8.68 18.68 -1.81
C LYS A 125 7.41 18.39 -2.61
N TYR A 126 6.74 17.27 -2.33
CA TYR A 126 5.61 16.73 -3.09
C TYR A 126 4.40 16.53 -2.17
N PRO A 127 3.57 17.57 -1.97
CA PRO A 127 2.54 17.59 -0.93
C PRO A 127 1.59 16.39 -0.90
N TYR A 128 1.15 15.89 -2.06
CA TYR A 128 0.27 14.71 -2.12
C TYR A 128 0.97 13.42 -1.70
N ILE A 129 2.22 13.22 -2.14
CA ILE A 129 3.04 12.07 -1.72
C ILE A 129 3.32 12.16 -0.22
N PHE A 130 3.66 13.34 0.29
CA PHE A 130 3.93 13.50 1.71
C PHE A 130 2.68 13.23 2.56
N LEU A 131 1.53 13.75 2.13
CA LEU A 131 0.24 13.48 2.76
C LEU A 131 -0.11 11.99 2.72
N SER A 132 0.08 11.31 1.58
CA SER A 132 -0.25 9.88 1.45
C SER A 132 0.52 9.01 2.44
N MET A 133 1.75 9.39 2.77
CA MET A 133 2.58 8.69 3.75
C MET A 133 2.08 8.81 5.20
N THR A 134 1.19 9.75 5.48
CA THR A 134 0.56 9.88 6.80
C THR A 134 -0.60 8.91 7.02
N ILE A 135 -1.07 8.25 5.95
CA ILE A 135 -2.23 7.35 5.97
C ILE A 135 -1.72 5.91 5.94
N SER A 136 -2.03 5.16 7.00
CA SER A 136 -1.61 3.77 7.15
C SER A 136 -2.62 2.96 7.93
N GLY A 137 -3.04 1.81 7.40
CA GLY A 137 -3.92 0.86 8.08
C GLY A 137 -3.33 0.09 9.25
N ARG A 138 -2.09 0.41 9.67
CA ARG A 138 -1.41 -0.34 10.74
C ARG A 138 -2.00 -0.06 12.12
N ASP A 139 -2.45 1.17 12.36
CA ASP A 139 -3.04 1.58 13.63
C ASP A 139 -4.53 1.85 13.46
N LYS A 140 -5.36 1.02 14.10
CA LYS A 140 -6.83 1.20 14.09
C LYS A 140 -7.26 2.45 14.87
N GLY A 141 -6.40 3.02 15.72
CA GLY A 141 -6.64 4.29 16.40
C GLY A 141 -6.66 5.50 15.47
N ASP A 142 -6.23 5.35 14.21
CA ASP A 142 -6.11 6.45 13.26
C ASP A 142 -7.40 6.74 12.46
N GLU A 143 -8.50 6.02 12.71
CA GLU A 143 -9.80 6.26 12.02
C GLU A 143 -10.24 7.73 12.06
N GLY A 144 -10.07 8.40 13.22
CA GLY A 144 -10.39 9.83 13.36
C GLY A 144 -9.52 10.72 12.48
N TYR A 145 -8.25 10.36 12.27
CA TYR A 145 -7.34 11.07 11.38
C TYR A 145 -7.73 10.85 9.91
N TRP A 146 -8.02 9.62 9.50
CA TRP A 146 -8.44 9.34 8.11
C TRP A 146 -9.73 10.08 7.76
N ASN A 147 -10.73 10.07 8.65
CA ASN A 147 -11.96 10.85 8.47
C ASN A 147 -11.70 12.35 8.36
N ARG A 148 -10.75 12.89 9.15
CA ARG A 148 -10.32 14.29 9.02
C ARG A 148 -9.71 14.57 7.65
N VAL A 149 -8.84 13.70 7.14
CA VAL A 149 -8.22 13.90 5.82
C VAL A 149 -9.27 13.82 4.71
N VAL A 150 -10.24 12.90 4.80
CA VAL A 150 -11.41 12.84 3.90
C VAL A 150 -12.14 14.20 3.89
N ASP A 151 -12.46 14.76 5.05
CA ASP A 151 -13.14 16.05 5.15
C ASP A 151 -12.29 17.22 4.62
N LEU A 152 -10.98 17.19 4.85
CA LEU A 152 -10.06 18.21 4.37
C LEU A 152 -9.96 18.21 2.83
N ILE A 153 -9.83 17.03 2.22
CA ILE A 153 -9.78 16.86 0.76
C ILE A 153 -11.02 17.44 0.07
N ARG A 154 -12.19 17.27 0.68
CA ARG A 154 -13.46 17.76 0.13
C ARG A 154 -13.61 19.28 0.19
N LYS A 155 -12.89 19.94 1.09
CA LYS A 155 -13.12 21.36 1.44
C LYS A 155 -11.96 22.28 1.03
N PHE A 156 -10.76 21.74 0.89
CA PHE A 156 -9.55 22.53 0.80
C PHE A 156 -8.61 22.00 -0.29
N LYS A 157 -7.83 22.91 -0.86
CA LYS A 157 -6.69 22.56 -1.72
C LYS A 157 -5.52 22.05 -0.88
N ILE A 158 -4.62 21.31 -1.52
CA ILE A 158 -3.51 20.61 -0.84
C ILE A 158 -2.66 21.54 0.03
N GLU A 159 -2.46 22.80 -0.36
CA GLU A 159 -1.69 23.79 0.41
C GLU A 159 -2.32 24.06 1.78
N ALA A 160 -3.64 24.08 1.88
CA ALA A 160 -4.34 24.23 3.15
C ALA A 160 -4.39 22.90 3.93
N ILE A 161 -4.54 21.76 3.25
CA ILE A 161 -4.54 20.43 3.89
C ILE A 161 -3.22 20.18 4.59
N ILE A 162 -2.08 20.41 3.93
CA ILE A 162 -0.77 20.17 4.54
C ILE A 162 -0.50 21.11 5.70
N ASN A 163 -1.14 22.27 5.77
CA ASN A 163 -1.00 23.23 6.87
C ASN A 163 -1.96 22.97 8.04
N ASP A 164 -2.85 21.98 7.92
CA ASP A 164 -3.69 21.55 9.02
C ASP A 164 -2.86 21.06 10.21
N GLN A 165 -3.23 21.45 11.44
CA GLN A 165 -2.44 21.15 12.64
C GLN A 165 -2.23 19.65 12.86
N ALA A 166 -3.27 18.83 12.65
CA ALA A 166 -3.17 17.38 12.85
C ALA A 166 -2.35 16.73 11.73
N VAL A 167 -2.51 17.19 10.49
CA VAL A 167 -1.71 16.74 9.34
C VAL A 167 -0.24 17.09 9.54
N GLN A 168 0.09 18.32 9.93
CA GLN A 168 1.47 18.76 10.22
C GLN A 168 2.17 17.89 11.27
N GLN A 169 1.46 17.47 12.32
CA GLN A 169 2.02 16.55 13.33
C GLN A 169 2.40 15.21 12.70
N ARG A 170 1.55 14.64 11.84
CA ARG A 170 1.82 13.38 11.14
C ARG A 170 2.94 13.52 10.13
N LEU A 171 2.98 14.63 9.37
CA LEU A 171 4.05 14.92 8.41
C LEU A 171 5.42 14.98 9.10
N LYS A 172 5.52 15.66 10.25
CA LYS A 172 6.76 15.69 11.05
C LYS A 172 7.21 14.31 11.52
N ALA A 173 6.26 13.47 11.94
CA ALA A 173 6.56 12.09 12.33
C ALA A 173 7.06 11.26 11.14
N VAL A 174 6.41 11.39 9.96
CA VAL A 174 6.84 10.72 8.72
C VAL A 174 8.26 11.14 8.34
N ASP A 175 8.58 12.44 8.34
CA ASP A 175 9.93 12.94 8.03
C ASP A 175 10.98 12.39 8.99
N SER A 176 10.73 12.46 10.30
CA SER A 176 11.63 11.91 11.32
C SER A 176 11.84 10.40 11.15
N ASN A 177 10.76 9.65 10.91
CA ASN A 177 10.83 8.21 10.71
C ASN A 177 11.61 7.85 9.44
N ASN A 178 11.37 8.56 8.33
CA ASN A 178 12.09 8.33 7.07
C ASN A 178 13.59 8.61 7.21
N LYS A 179 13.99 9.66 7.92
CA LYS A 179 15.40 9.96 8.21
C LYS A 179 16.06 8.84 9.00
N LYS A 180 15.41 8.38 10.09
CA LYS A 180 15.90 7.24 10.89
C LYS A 180 15.97 5.96 10.06
N TYR A 181 14.93 5.68 9.26
CA TYR A 181 14.85 4.49 8.44
C TYR A 181 15.95 4.45 7.37
N LYS A 182 16.27 5.59 6.76
CA LYS A 182 17.38 5.73 5.80
C LYS A 182 18.73 5.30 6.41
N GLU A 183 19.02 5.74 7.63
CA GLU A 183 20.28 5.36 8.31
C GLU A 183 20.29 3.87 8.71
N LEU A 184 19.14 3.33 9.12
CA LEU A 184 19.02 1.89 9.40
C LEU A 184 19.19 1.05 8.13
N LEU A 185 18.61 1.44 7.00
CA LEU A 185 18.82 0.76 5.72
C LEU A 185 20.30 0.73 5.35
N LYS A 186 21.02 1.86 5.44
CA LYS A 186 22.46 1.88 5.17
C LYS A 186 23.26 0.92 6.06
N LYS A 187 22.87 0.78 7.31
CA LYS A 187 23.60 -0.04 8.30
C LYS A 187 23.29 -1.54 8.20
N TYR A 188 22.04 -1.89 7.87
CA TYR A 188 21.53 -3.27 7.95
C TYR A 188 21.22 -3.89 6.58
N THR A 189 21.49 -3.16 5.49
CA THR A 189 21.38 -3.69 4.14
C THR A 189 22.75 -3.96 3.55
N ARG A 190 22.92 -5.18 3.03
CA ARG A 190 24.04 -5.54 2.15
C ARG A 190 23.51 -5.76 0.73
N THR A 191 24.38 -5.59 -0.26
CA THR A 191 24.07 -5.91 -1.66
C THR A 191 24.87 -7.13 -2.11
N GLU A 192 24.19 -8.03 -2.81
CA GLU A 192 24.78 -9.20 -3.45
C GLU A 192 24.36 -9.16 -4.93
N LYS A 193 25.29 -8.75 -5.82
CA LYS A 193 24.97 -8.45 -7.23
C LYS A 193 23.76 -7.48 -7.33
N HIS A 194 22.69 -7.88 -7.99
CA HIS A 194 21.44 -7.12 -8.20
C HIS A 194 20.39 -7.33 -7.09
N VAL A 195 20.75 -7.96 -5.97
CA VAL A 195 19.84 -8.21 -4.84
C VAL A 195 20.28 -7.39 -3.64
N SER A 196 19.39 -6.59 -3.08
CA SER A 196 19.60 -5.94 -1.77
C SER A 196 18.97 -6.78 -0.66
N ILE A 197 19.70 -7.00 0.43
CA ILE A 197 19.27 -7.83 1.56
C ILE A 197 19.34 -7.01 2.83
N THR A 198 18.17 -6.62 3.33
CA THR A 198 17.97 -5.84 4.56
C THR A 198 17.63 -6.78 5.71
N ASP A 199 18.54 -6.95 6.68
CA ASP A 199 18.32 -7.85 7.83
C ASP A 199 18.20 -7.07 9.14
N PHE A 200 16.96 -6.93 9.62
CA PHE A 200 16.62 -6.24 10.85
C PHE A 200 16.44 -7.18 12.05
N ARG A 201 16.77 -8.48 11.94
CA ARG A 201 16.59 -9.44 13.06
C ARG A 201 17.38 -9.06 14.33
N SER A 202 18.49 -8.35 14.16
CA SER A 202 19.31 -7.84 15.27
C SER A 202 18.71 -6.64 16.00
N LEU A 203 17.62 -6.05 15.48
CA LEU A 203 16.90 -4.96 16.13
C LEU A 203 15.82 -5.50 17.07
N ASN A 204 15.57 -4.76 18.15
CA ASN A 204 14.49 -5.07 19.09
C ASN A 204 13.13 -4.77 18.48
N GLU A 205 13.05 -3.67 17.73
CA GLU A 205 11.84 -3.19 17.07
C GLU A 205 12.05 -3.14 15.57
N THR A 206 11.04 -3.57 14.81
CA THR A 206 11.03 -3.43 13.36
C THR A 206 10.91 -1.95 12.99
N PRO A 207 11.89 -1.37 12.30
CA PRO A 207 11.80 0.02 11.91
C PRO A 207 10.82 0.20 10.75
N ASP A 208 10.12 1.34 10.76
CA ASP A 208 9.17 1.72 9.71
C ASP A 208 9.61 3.00 8.99
N GLY A 209 9.23 3.10 7.73
CA GLY A 209 9.52 4.24 6.87
C GLY A 209 9.08 3.95 5.44
N ASN A 210 9.37 4.88 4.53
CA ASN A 210 9.03 4.77 3.12
C ASN A 210 9.57 3.46 2.53
N ARG A 211 8.64 2.59 2.10
CA ARG A 211 8.95 1.26 1.54
C ARG A 211 9.84 1.30 0.30
N PHE A 212 9.91 2.44 -0.39
CA PHE A 212 10.71 2.59 -1.61
C PHE A 212 12.14 3.11 -1.37
N LEU A 213 12.50 3.49 -0.13
CA LEU A 213 13.84 4.03 0.19
C LEU A 213 14.97 3.03 -0.07
N ALA A 214 14.73 1.73 0.14
CA ALA A 214 15.73 0.71 -0.13
C ALA A 214 16.20 0.75 -1.59
N TYR A 215 15.27 0.94 -2.54
CA TYR A 215 15.60 1.01 -3.97
C TYR A 215 16.30 2.32 -4.37
N CYS A 216 16.11 3.40 -3.61
CA CYS A 216 16.86 4.65 -3.82
C CYS A 216 18.29 4.56 -3.31
N LEU A 217 18.48 3.90 -2.17
CA LEU A 217 19.80 3.75 -1.53
C LEU A 217 20.68 2.70 -2.23
N PHE A 218 20.05 1.71 -2.86
CA PHE A 218 20.71 0.61 -3.55
C PHE A 218 20.17 0.49 -5.00
N PRO A 219 20.41 1.48 -5.88
CA PRO A 219 19.75 1.58 -7.19
C PRO A 219 20.11 0.45 -8.16
N GLU A 220 21.26 -0.18 -7.99
CA GLU A 220 21.67 -1.36 -8.77
C GLU A 220 20.82 -2.60 -8.46
N SER A 221 20.05 -2.59 -7.36
CA SER A 221 19.20 -3.71 -6.98
C SER A 221 17.89 -3.70 -7.76
N VAL A 222 17.56 -4.85 -8.36
CA VAL A 222 16.26 -5.09 -9.01
C VAL A 222 15.20 -5.55 -8.02
N VAL A 223 15.64 -6.03 -6.85
CA VAL A 223 14.80 -6.64 -5.81
C VAL A 223 15.39 -6.40 -4.43
N ASN A 224 14.52 -6.23 -3.42
CA ASN A 224 14.91 -6.16 -2.01
C ASN A 224 14.31 -7.33 -1.22
N VAL A 225 15.14 -8.00 -0.45
CA VAL A 225 14.75 -8.98 0.58
C VAL A 225 14.84 -8.31 1.93
N LYS A 226 13.71 -8.18 2.63
CA LYS A 226 13.65 -7.63 4.00
C LYS A 226 13.33 -8.74 4.99
N ILE A 227 14.22 -8.93 5.96
CA ILE A 227 14.16 -9.99 6.97
C ILE A 227 14.01 -9.36 8.35
N ARG A 228 13.07 -9.86 9.14
CA ARG A 228 12.84 -9.47 10.54
C ARG A 228 12.23 -10.61 11.32
N TYR A 229 12.17 -10.48 12.64
CA TYR A 229 11.28 -11.30 13.46
C TYR A 229 9.84 -10.75 13.39
N ASP A 230 8.85 -11.62 13.60
CA ASP A 230 7.48 -11.16 13.82
C ASP A 230 7.40 -10.33 15.10
N ASP A 231 6.63 -9.25 15.08
CA ASP A 231 6.57 -8.30 16.20
C ASP A 231 5.91 -8.93 17.44
N LYS A 232 5.11 -10.00 17.27
CA LYS A 232 4.43 -10.71 18.37
C LYS A 232 5.14 -11.98 18.81
N ASP A 233 5.88 -12.62 17.90
CA ASP A 233 6.55 -13.89 18.17
C ASP A 233 7.93 -13.95 17.49
N ARG A 234 8.98 -13.81 18.29
CA ARG A 234 10.37 -13.87 17.79
C ARG A 234 10.83 -15.28 17.38
N GLN A 235 10.02 -16.32 17.60
CA GLN A 235 10.24 -17.65 17.00
C GLN A 235 9.76 -17.71 15.54
N VAL A 236 9.15 -16.64 15.03
CA VAL A 236 8.73 -16.51 13.64
C VAL A 236 9.61 -15.48 12.94
N VAL A 237 10.21 -15.88 11.80
CA VAL A 237 10.84 -14.96 10.85
C VAL A 237 9.79 -14.51 9.85
N ALA A 238 9.70 -13.20 9.65
CA ALA A 238 8.92 -12.60 8.57
C ALA A 238 9.87 -12.09 7.49
N LEU A 239 9.81 -12.71 6.32
CA LEU A 239 10.59 -12.31 5.14
C LEU A 239 9.64 -11.70 4.11
N SER A 240 10.02 -10.55 3.56
CA SER A 240 9.27 -9.85 2.51
C SER A 240 10.19 -9.56 1.34
N ILE A 241 9.69 -9.77 0.12
CA ILE A 241 10.42 -9.48 -1.12
C ILE A 241 9.61 -8.48 -1.93
N GLY A 242 10.27 -7.46 -2.47
CA GLY A 242 9.67 -6.50 -3.39
C GLY A 242 10.59 -6.15 -4.54
N HIS A 243 10.01 -6.01 -5.73
CA HIS A 243 10.72 -5.51 -6.91
C HIS A 243 11.00 -4.02 -6.77
N SER A 244 12.13 -3.59 -7.32
CA SER A 244 12.46 -2.18 -7.48
C SER A 244 11.49 -1.53 -8.45
N ILE A 245 10.95 -0.37 -8.06
CA ILE A 245 10.12 0.45 -8.96
C ILE A 245 10.97 1.22 -9.98
N PHE A 246 12.28 1.32 -9.75
CA PHE A 246 13.23 2.04 -10.60
C PHE A 246 14.00 1.10 -11.55
N ASN A 247 14.47 -0.04 -11.03
CA ASN A 247 15.23 -1.03 -11.79
C ASN A 247 14.37 -2.28 -12.01
N LYS A 248 13.60 -2.28 -13.10
CA LYS A 248 12.54 -3.27 -13.38
C LYS A 248 13.07 -4.58 -13.99
N ASN A 249 14.35 -4.88 -13.84
CA ASN A 249 15.01 -6.05 -14.44
C ASN A 249 14.92 -7.33 -13.58
N CYS A 250 13.98 -7.41 -12.63
CA CYS A 250 13.72 -8.63 -11.86
C CYS A 250 12.78 -9.54 -12.65
N ASN A 251 13.26 -10.71 -13.05
CA ASN A 251 12.50 -11.68 -13.85
C ASN A 251 11.77 -12.73 -13.00
N VAL A 252 12.04 -12.77 -11.70
CA VAL A 252 11.46 -13.76 -10.79
C VAL A 252 10.07 -13.30 -10.36
N ASN A 253 9.04 -14.13 -10.55
CA ASN A 253 7.77 -13.97 -9.85
C ASN A 253 7.99 -14.33 -8.36
N VAL A 254 8.03 -13.30 -7.51
CA VAL A 254 8.33 -13.49 -6.08
C VAL A 254 7.16 -14.10 -5.30
N GLY A 255 5.93 -13.98 -5.81
CA GLY A 255 4.75 -14.65 -5.28
C GLY A 255 4.83 -16.17 -5.41
N LEU A 256 5.18 -16.65 -6.61
CA LEU A 256 5.42 -18.08 -6.88
C LEU A 256 6.69 -18.60 -6.21
N LEU A 257 7.70 -17.76 -6.04
CA LEU A 257 8.88 -18.11 -5.25
C LEU A 257 8.50 -18.41 -3.81
N LEU A 258 7.83 -17.46 -3.13
CA LEU A 258 7.55 -17.58 -1.70
C LEU A 258 6.43 -18.57 -1.37
N SER A 259 5.59 -18.98 -2.33
CA SER A 259 4.63 -20.08 -2.11
C SER A 259 5.30 -21.41 -1.77
N ARG A 260 6.55 -21.60 -2.20
CA ARG A 260 7.40 -22.75 -1.86
C ARG A 260 7.98 -22.69 -0.45
N PHE A 261 7.82 -21.55 0.25
CA PHE A 261 8.41 -21.26 1.55
C PHE A 261 7.38 -20.75 2.57
N GLU A 262 6.18 -21.33 2.59
CA GLU A 262 5.09 -20.97 3.53
C GLU A 262 4.63 -19.51 3.38
N GLY A 263 4.65 -18.99 2.15
CA GLY A 263 4.21 -17.64 1.83
C GLY A 263 3.39 -17.55 0.56
N GLY A 264 3.45 -16.38 -0.04
CA GLY A 264 2.77 -16.07 -1.29
C GLY A 264 2.72 -14.57 -1.53
N GLY A 265 2.08 -14.20 -2.64
CA GLY A 265 1.95 -12.81 -3.06
C GLY A 265 1.67 -12.70 -4.55
N HIS A 266 2.15 -11.61 -5.14
CA HIS A 266 2.04 -11.34 -6.56
C HIS A 266 3.44 -11.30 -7.19
N GLN A 267 3.50 -11.18 -8.51
CA GLN A 267 4.75 -11.22 -9.26
C GLN A 267 5.84 -10.29 -8.71
N GLY A 268 5.48 -9.05 -8.34
CA GLY A 268 6.44 -8.05 -7.87
C GLY A 268 6.55 -7.86 -6.35
N ALA A 269 5.71 -8.51 -5.55
CA ALA A 269 5.73 -8.37 -4.10
C ALA A 269 5.13 -9.58 -3.39
N ALA A 270 5.86 -10.12 -2.42
CA ALA A 270 5.43 -11.31 -1.69
C ALA A 270 6.00 -11.32 -0.26
N SER A 271 5.42 -12.17 0.59
CA SER A 271 5.96 -12.42 1.92
C SER A 271 5.75 -13.87 2.35
N CYS A 272 6.61 -14.35 3.24
CA CYS A 272 6.45 -15.61 3.95
C CYS A 272 6.73 -15.43 5.44
N ARG A 273 6.18 -16.34 6.24
CA ARG A 273 6.46 -16.44 7.67
C ARG A 273 6.75 -17.89 8.01
N PHE A 274 7.86 -18.14 8.69
CA PHE A 274 8.30 -19.49 9.03
C PHE A 274 9.03 -19.49 10.37
N HIS A 275 9.07 -20.66 11.02
CA HIS A 275 9.75 -20.83 12.29
C HIS A 275 11.26 -20.61 12.16
N VAL A 276 11.91 -20.04 13.19
CA VAL A 276 13.34 -19.71 13.19
C VAL A 276 14.26 -20.88 12.83
N SER A 277 13.88 -22.11 13.14
CA SER A 277 14.63 -23.33 12.81
C SER A 277 14.81 -23.57 11.30
N LYS A 278 14.01 -22.91 10.45
CA LYS A 278 14.09 -23.00 8.98
C LYS A 278 14.91 -21.87 8.35
N SER A 279 15.38 -20.90 9.15
CA SER A 279 15.94 -19.64 8.65
C SER A 279 17.12 -19.84 7.71
N ASP A 280 18.10 -20.62 8.12
CA ASP A 280 19.35 -20.78 7.37
C ASP A 280 19.07 -21.42 6.00
N ASP A 281 18.22 -22.44 5.96
CA ASP A 281 17.85 -23.12 4.72
C ASP A 281 16.98 -22.25 3.80
N TYR A 282 15.88 -21.70 4.32
CA TYR A 282 14.92 -20.95 3.51
C TYR A 282 15.52 -19.66 2.96
N ILE A 283 16.19 -18.87 3.81
CA ILE A 283 16.76 -17.57 3.41
C ILE A 283 17.84 -17.78 2.34
N GLN A 284 18.72 -18.77 2.51
CA GLN A 284 19.77 -19.08 1.54
C GLN A 284 19.17 -19.45 0.18
N LYS A 285 18.25 -20.42 0.13
CA LYS A 285 17.61 -20.85 -1.13
C LYS A 285 16.86 -19.72 -1.84
N ILE A 286 16.16 -18.87 -1.08
CA ILE A 286 15.47 -17.70 -1.62
C ILE A 286 16.46 -16.75 -2.29
N ILE A 287 17.56 -16.40 -1.60
CA ILE A 287 18.58 -15.49 -2.14
C ILE A 287 19.25 -16.10 -3.37
N GLU A 288 19.60 -17.39 -3.36
CA GLU A 288 20.20 -18.08 -4.50
C GLU A 288 19.32 -18.03 -5.76
N ILE A 289 18.00 -18.21 -5.62
CA ILE A 289 17.06 -18.09 -6.73
C ILE A 289 17.02 -16.65 -7.27
N LEU A 290 16.95 -15.65 -6.39
CA LEU A 290 16.96 -14.24 -6.79
C LEU A 290 18.27 -13.85 -7.49
N LEU A 291 19.41 -14.39 -7.05
CA LEU A 291 20.72 -14.16 -7.67
C LEU A 291 20.86 -14.77 -9.06
N LYS A 292 20.10 -15.82 -9.39
CA LYS A 292 20.04 -16.35 -10.77
C LYS A 292 19.21 -15.44 -11.68
N ASN A 293 18.13 -14.86 -11.16
CA ASN A 293 17.22 -13.96 -11.88
C ASN A 293 16.66 -14.57 -13.18
N GLU A 294 16.41 -15.88 -13.15
CA GLU A 294 15.73 -16.61 -14.23
C GLU A 294 14.21 -16.54 -14.01
N PRO A 295 13.40 -16.41 -15.08
CA PRO A 295 11.94 -16.55 -14.98
C PRO A 295 11.55 -17.88 -14.33
N ASN A 296 10.49 -17.85 -13.52
CA ASN A 296 9.93 -19.01 -12.83
C ASN A 296 8.41 -19.17 -13.05
N GLU A 297 7.91 -18.52 -14.10
CA GLU A 297 6.58 -18.68 -14.67
C GLU A 297 6.76 -19.58 -15.90
N ASP A 298 6.19 -20.79 -15.86
CA ASP A 298 6.24 -21.76 -16.97
C ASP A 298 5.51 -21.22 -18.22
#